data_AF-A0AAD9J210-F1
#
_entry.id   AF-A0AAD9J210-F1
#
_cell.length_a   1.000
_cell.length_b   1.000
_cell.length_c   1.000
_cell.angle_alpha   90.00
_cell.angle_beta   90.00
_cell.angle_gamma   90.00
#
_symmetry.space_group_name_H-M   'P 1'
#
loop_
_entity.id
_entity.type
_entity.pdbx_description
1 polymer ?
#
loop_
_entity_poly.entity_id
_entity_poly.type
_entity_poly.pdbx_seq_one_letter_code
_entity_poly.pdbx_strand_id
1 'polypeptide(L)' 'MYLKLFNGIKRKAKINYYKTILEENMNNIKQIWKVWKKAIGKENYKIYLPNSFNIENKPVSFQ' A
#
# COMPACT_ATOMS: atom_id res chain seq x y z
N MET A 1 -3.18 13.35 -25.18
CA MET A 1 -2.52 14.24 -24.19
C MET A 1 -3.26 14.25 -22.84
N TYR A 2 -4.56 14.55 -22.82
CA TYR A 2 -5.39 14.57 -21.60
C TYR A 2 -5.43 13.27 -20.80
N LEU A 3 -5.51 12.10 -21.45
CA LEU A 3 -5.55 10.80 -20.75
C LEU A 3 -4.28 10.54 -19.92
N LYS A 4 -3.10 10.91 -20.42
CA LYS A 4 -1.83 10.78 -19.69
C LYS A 4 -1.81 11.71 -18.48
N LEU A 5 -2.29 12.94 -18.63
CA LEU A 5 -2.33 13.95 -17.58
C LEU A 5 -3.32 13.56 -16.47
N PHE A 6 -4.52 13.10 -16.86
CA PHE A 6 -5.53 12.55 -15.97
C PHE A 6 -5.00 11.34 -15.18
N ASN A 7 -4.39 10.37 -15.86
CA ASN A 7 -3.80 9.20 -15.21
C ASN A 7 -2.66 9.59 -14.25
N GLY A 8 -1.87 10.61 -14.61
CA GLY A 8 -0.83 11.17 -13.74
C GLY A 8 -1.40 11.76 -12.46
N ILE A 9 -2.42 12.60 -12.56
CA ILE A 9 -3.12 13.21 -11.41
C ILE A 9 -3.76 12.12 -10.54
N LYS A 10 -4.48 11.17 -11.16
CA LYS A 10 -5.10 10.04 -10.47
C LYS A 10 -4.08 9.21 -9.68
N ARG A 11 -2.92 8.93 -10.27
CA ARG A 11 -1.83 8.21 -9.60
C ARG A 11 -1.28 9.01 -8.40
N LYS A 12 -1.05 10.30 -8.57
CA LYS A 12 -0.54 11.18 -7.51
C LYS A 12 -1.51 11.28 -6.34
N ALA A 13 -2.80 11.44 -6.62
CA ALA A 13 -3.85 11.45 -5.59
C ALA A 13 -3.90 10.12 -4.82
N LYS A 14 -3.83 8.99 -5.54
CA LYS A 14 -3.84 7.65 -4.93
C LYS A 14 -2.63 7.43 -4.01
N ILE A 15 -1.43 7.87 -4.43
CA ILE A 15 -0.22 7.80 -3.60
C ILE A 15 -0.38 8.63 -2.33
N ASN A 16 -0.83 9.88 -2.44
CA ASN A 16 -1.02 10.75 -1.28
C ASN A 16 -2.03 10.16 -0.29
N TYR A 17 -3.17 9.67 -0.79
CA TYR A 17 -4.19 9.03 0.05
C TYR A 17 -3.61 7.87 0.89
N TYR A 18 -2.89 6.95 0.25
CA TYR A 18 -2.30 5.83 0.98
C TYR A 18 -1.17 6.25 1.92
N LYS A 19 -0.37 7.26 1.54
CA LYS A 19 0.68 7.78 2.41
C LYS A 19 0.10 8.36 3.70
N THR A 20 -0.92 9.20 3.60
CA THR A 20 -1.58 9.80 4.77
C THR A 20 -2.19 8.74 5.68
N ILE A 21 -2.89 7.75 5.12
CA ILE A 21 -3.49 6.68 5.92
C ILE A 21 -2.44 5.81 6.61
N LEU A 22 -1.31 5.56 5.96
CA LEU A 22 -0.21 4.82 6.57
C LEU A 22 0.43 5.60 7.73
N GLU A 23 0.61 6.91 7.57
CA GLU A 23 1.10 7.79 8.64
C GLU A 23 0.13 7.82 9.84
N GLU A 24 -1.18 7.99 9.58
CA GLU A 24 -2.21 7.98 10.63
C GLU A 24 -2.31 6.64 11.38
N ASN A 25 -2.03 5.53 10.69
CA ASN A 25 -2.14 4.19 11.26
C ASN A 25 -0.76 3.58 11.59
N MET A 26 0.31 4.37 11.67
CA MET A 26 1.69 3.88 11.83
C MET A 26 1.85 2.93 13.03
N ASN A 27 1.11 3.17 14.11
CA ASN A 27 1.12 2.35 15.33
C ASN A 27 0.14 1.16 15.30
N ASN A 28 -0.68 1.05 14.26
CA ASN A 28 -1.71 0.02 14.12
C ASN A 28 -1.42 -0.87 12.90
N ILE A 29 -0.56 -1.87 13.11
CA ILE A 29 -0.11 -2.79 12.05
C ILE A 29 -1.26 -3.54 11.35
N LYS A 30 -2.36 -3.82 12.07
CA LYS A 30 -3.56 -4.46 11.49
C LYS A 30 -4.24 -3.53 10.47
N GLN A 31 -4.32 -2.24 10.76
CA GLN A 31 -4.89 -1.26 9.83
C GLN A 31 -3.95 -1.00 8.66
N ILE A 32 -2.65 -0.85 8.90
CA ILE A 32 -1.63 -0.78 7.83
C ILE A 32 -1.78 -1.96 6.87
N TRP A 33 -1.93 -3.18 7.40
CA TRP A 33 -2.08 -4.36 6.57
C TRP A 33 -3.35 -4.37 5.72
N LYS A 34 -4.49 -3.95 6.29
CA LYS A 34 -5.75 -3.79 5.55
C LYS A 34 -5.60 -2.77 4.41
N VAL A 35 -4.94 -1.65 4.70
CA VAL A 35 -4.70 -0.57 3.73
C VAL A 35 -3.78 -1.04 2.62
N TRP A 36 -2.73 -1.77 2.97
CA TRP A 36 -1.81 -2.38 2.01
C TRP A 36 -2.51 -3.36 1.08
N LYS A 37 -3.35 -4.28 1.60
CA LYS A 37 -4.17 -5.19 0.80
C LYS A 37 -5.04 -4.46 -0.22
N LYS A 38 -5.67 -3.36 0.19
CA LYS A 38 -6.46 -2.50 -0.70
C LYS A 38 -5.59 -1.87 -1.79
N ALA A 39 -4.41 -1.36 -1.44
CA ALA A 39 -3.49 -0.72 -2.37
C ALA A 39 -3.02 -1.67 -3.50
N ILE A 40 -2.76 -2.94 -3.16
CA ILE A 40 -2.32 -3.98 -4.12
C ILE A 40 -3.48 -4.72 -4.82
N GLY A 41 -4.74 -4.34 -4.56
CA GLY A 41 -5.91 -4.96 -5.18
C GLY A 41 -6.24 -6.38 -4.66
N LYS A 42 -5.75 -6.74 -3.47
CA LYS A 42 -5.96 -8.06 -2.84
C LYS A 42 -6.85 -8.00 -1.61
N GLU A 43 -7.80 -7.07 -1.59
CA GLU A 43 -8.71 -6.83 -0.45
C GLU A 43 -9.54 -8.07 -0.06
N ASN A 44 -9.94 -8.88 -1.05
CA ASN A 44 -10.75 -10.08 -0.83
C ASN A 44 -9.92 -11.36 -0.62
N TYR A 45 -8.59 -11.27 -0.73
CA TYR A 45 -7.74 -12.43 -0.50
C TYR A 45 -7.45 -12.59 1.00
N LYS A 46 -7.62 -13.82 1.49
CA LYS A 46 -7.13 -14.29 2.80
C LYS A 46 -5.60 -14.41 2.80
N ILE A 47 -4.89 -13.34 2.46
CA ILE A 47 -3.44 -13.27 2.58
C ILE A 47 -3.13 -12.89 4.02
N TYR A 48 -2.49 -13.80 4.74
CA TYR A 48 -1.91 -13.54 6.04
C TYR A 48 -0.79 -12.50 5.88
N LEU A 49 -0.56 -11.68 6.91
CA LEU A 49 0.61 -10.80 6.94
C LEU A 49 1.84 -11.71 6.75
N PRO A 50 2.58 -11.60 5.64
CA PRO A 50 3.71 -12.48 5.42
C PRO A 50 4.78 -12.08 6.42
N ASN A 51 5.43 -13.07 7.02
CA ASN A 51 6.54 -12.85 7.96
C ASN A 51 7.72 -12.15 7.28
N SER A 52 7.74 -12.12 5.94
CA SER A 52 8.74 -11.42 5.14
C SER A 52 8.18 -10.90 3.81
N PHE A 53 8.71 -9.79 3.30
CA PHE A 53 8.39 -9.23 2.00
C PHE A 53 9.61 -8.57 1.35
N ASN A 54 9.68 -8.54 0.02
CA ASN A 54 10.78 -7.89 -0.69
C ASN A 54 10.46 -6.42 -0.94
N ILE A 55 11.32 -5.52 -0.46
CA ILE A 55 11.34 -4.10 -0.84
C ILE A 55 12.55 -3.90 -1.72
N GLU A 56 12.36 -3.45 -2.98
CA GLU A 56 13.47 -3.18 -3.91
C GLU A 56 14.46 -4.36 -4.03
N ASN A 57 13.93 -5.58 -4.18
CA ASN A 57 14.68 -6.84 -4.20
C ASN A 57 15.48 -7.17 -2.92
N LYS A 58 15.26 -6.44 -1.83
CA LYS A 58 15.81 -6.77 -0.51
C LYS A 58 14.76 -7.45 0.34
N PRO A 59 15.02 -8.65 0.88
CA PRO A 59 14.10 -9.30 1.79
C PRO A 59 14.05 -8.55 3.13
N VAL A 60 12.85 -8.24 3.59
CA VAL A 60 12.57 -7.62 4.89
C VAL A 60 11.71 -8.58 5.68
N SER A 61 12.17 -9.01 6.85
CA SER A 61 11.42 -9.87 7.78
C SER A 61 10.97 -9.09 9.00
N PHE A 62 9.76 -9.36 9.49
CA PHE A 62 9.34 -8.91 10.82
C PHE A 62 9.96 -9.89 11.85
N GLN A 63 10.97 -9.43 12.60
CA GLN A 63 11.54 -10.18 13.73
C GLN A 63 10.57 -10.21 14.91
#